data_AF-A0A5C8T1M4-F1
#
_entry.id   AF-A0A5C8T1M4-F1
#
_cell.length_a   1.000
_cell.length_b   1.000
_cell.length_c   1.000
_cell.angle_alpha   90.00
_cell.angle_beta   90.00
_cell.angle_gamma   90.00
#
_symmetry.space_group_name_H-M   'P 1'
#
loop_
_entity.id
_entity.type
_entity.pdbx_description
1 polymer ?
#
loop_
_entity_poly.entity_id
_entity_poly.type
_entity_poly.pdbx_seq_one_letter_code
_entity_poly.pdbx_strand_id
1 'polypeptide(L)'
;MRTNGAILAALGCALCAAPAEARIVGIDVTAVEPFADGAMFGAAGAYERVVGTARGELDPADPANAGIVDIALAPRNARGLVEYRTDLFMLRPKDPARGSGTLLFEVLNRGRKFLFNWVLDAPAQAAQAVNDPRSAADAGTGLVLRRGDTVVWSGWEADALRQQGGMAIDVPVATRDGKPIVETVRDELVSATRGPPEAPFYLTFKAASQDKAASPDKAGAQLTV
;
A
#
# COMPACT_ATOMS: atom_id res chain seq x y z
N MET A 1 14.52 13.44 -64.61
CA MET A 1 13.70 12.69 -63.63
C MET A 1 14.51 12.58 -62.34
N ARG A 2 13.92 13.04 -61.23
CA ARG A 2 14.45 12.89 -59.87
C ARG A 2 14.23 11.46 -59.40
N THR A 3 15.18 10.87 -58.67
CA THR A 3 14.97 10.37 -57.29
C THR A 3 16.27 9.87 -56.68
N ASN A 4 16.51 10.31 -55.44
CA ASN A 4 17.61 9.97 -54.56
C ASN A 4 17.37 8.59 -53.92
N GLY A 5 18.40 7.75 -53.87
CA GLY A 5 18.43 6.56 -53.02
C GLY A 5 19.30 6.79 -51.79
N ALA A 6 18.77 7.46 -50.77
CA ALA A 6 19.39 7.50 -49.46
C ALA A 6 18.99 6.22 -48.71
N ILE A 7 19.95 5.32 -48.51
CA ILE A 7 19.80 4.15 -47.62
C ILE A 7 19.87 4.69 -46.18
N LEU A 8 18.73 4.80 -45.51
CA LEU A 8 18.68 5.04 -44.07
C LEU A 8 19.05 3.74 -43.35
N ALA A 9 20.19 3.75 -42.66
CA ALA A 9 20.52 2.76 -41.65
C ALA A 9 19.62 2.98 -40.42
N ALA A 10 18.67 2.09 -40.19
CA ALA A 10 17.94 2.02 -38.92
C ALA A 10 18.78 1.22 -37.92
N LEU A 11 19.62 1.91 -37.14
CA LEU A 11 20.17 1.34 -35.91
C LEU A 11 19.01 1.14 -34.93
N GLY A 12 18.61 -0.12 -34.73
CA GLY A 12 17.69 -0.50 -33.68
C GLY A 12 18.34 -0.29 -32.31
N CYS A 13 17.95 0.77 -31.61
CA CYS A 13 18.14 0.88 -30.17
C CYS A 13 17.26 -0.20 -29.50
N ALA A 14 17.81 -1.40 -29.33
CA ALA A 14 17.30 -2.32 -28.32
C ALA A 14 17.56 -1.69 -26.95
N LEU A 15 16.55 -0.97 -26.43
CA LEU A 15 16.50 -0.61 -25.03
C LEU A 15 16.52 -1.92 -24.24
N CYS A 16 17.70 -2.32 -23.75
CA CYS A 16 17.81 -3.29 -22.67
C CYS A 16 17.14 -2.65 -21.45
N ALA A 17 15.84 -2.91 -21.27
CA ALA A 17 15.19 -2.64 -20.01
C ALA A 17 15.90 -3.53 -18.97
N ALA A 18 16.72 -2.91 -18.11
CA ALA A 18 17.23 -3.61 -16.94
C ALA A 18 16.03 -4.17 -16.17
N PRO A 19 16.09 -5.42 -15.67
CA PRO A 19 15.00 -5.95 -14.89
C PRO A 19 14.76 -5.02 -13.70
N ALA A 20 13.55 -4.48 -13.58
CA ALA A 20 13.11 -3.84 -12.37
C ALA A 20 12.96 -4.94 -11.33
N GLU A 21 13.97 -5.12 -10.48
CA GLU A 21 13.82 -6.01 -9.34
C GLU A 21 12.79 -5.38 -8.43
N ALA A 22 11.63 -6.03 -8.29
CA ALA A 22 10.57 -5.60 -7.38
C ALA A 22 11.02 -5.63 -5.91
N ARG A 23 12.23 -6.14 -5.62
CA ARG A 23 12.84 -6.31 -4.30
C ARG A 23 11.98 -7.08 -3.30
N ILE A 24 10.91 -7.72 -3.78
CA ILE A 24 10.10 -8.70 -3.03
C ILE A 24 10.83 -10.04 -3.08
N VAL A 25 11.21 -10.53 -1.91
CA VAL A 25 11.92 -11.80 -1.72
C VAL A 25 10.99 -12.97 -1.41
N GLY A 26 9.71 -12.69 -1.14
CA GLY A 26 8.69 -13.73 -1.00
C GLY A 26 7.31 -13.19 -0.65
N ILE A 27 6.31 -14.03 -0.85
CA ILE A 27 4.93 -13.78 -0.45
C ILE A 27 4.47 -14.96 0.42
N ASP A 28 4.15 -14.66 1.67
CA ASP A 28 3.55 -15.61 2.60
C ASP A 28 2.03 -15.52 2.46
N VAL A 29 1.42 -16.45 1.72
CA VAL A 29 -0.05 -16.52 1.60
C VAL A 29 -0.62 -17.22 2.83
N THR A 30 -1.50 -16.52 3.55
CA THR A 30 -2.13 -17.02 4.78
C THR A 30 -3.53 -17.56 4.54
N ALA A 31 -4.23 -17.07 3.51
CA ALA A 31 -5.55 -17.57 3.14
C ALA A 31 -5.81 -17.45 1.63
N VAL A 32 -6.51 -18.45 1.08
CA VAL A 32 -7.16 -18.40 -0.24
C VAL A 32 -8.60 -18.85 -0.05
N GLU A 33 -9.55 -17.95 -0.32
CA GLU A 33 -10.96 -18.17 -0.04
C GLU A 33 -11.81 -17.81 -1.26
N PRO A 34 -12.93 -18.51 -1.53
CA PRO A 34 -13.89 -18.07 -2.52
C PRO A 34 -14.37 -16.65 -2.21
N PHE A 35 -14.44 -15.79 -3.21
CA PHE A 35 -15.08 -14.48 -3.09
C PHE A 35 -16.57 -14.59 -3.41
N ALA A 36 -17.41 -13.85 -2.68
CA ALA A 36 -18.85 -13.74 -2.93
C ALA A 36 -19.55 -15.10 -3.04
N ASP A 37 -19.21 -16.04 -2.15
CA ASP A 37 -19.72 -17.42 -2.14
C ASP A 37 -19.58 -18.14 -3.50
N GLY A 38 -18.57 -17.78 -4.29
CA GLY A 38 -18.33 -18.34 -5.61
C GLY A 38 -19.19 -17.75 -6.73
N ALA A 39 -19.78 -16.56 -6.54
CA ALA A 39 -20.52 -15.87 -7.58
C ALA A 39 -19.69 -15.68 -8.87
N MET A 40 -20.37 -15.75 -10.02
CA MET A 40 -19.74 -15.60 -11.33
C MET A 40 -19.70 -14.14 -11.76
N PHE A 41 -18.53 -13.69 -12.25
CA PHE A 41 -18.34 -12.36 -12.81
C PHE A 41 -18.09 -12.46 -14.32
N GLY A 42 -19.18 -12.53 -15.10
CA GLY A 42 -19.09 -12.61 -16.56
C GLY A 42 -18.27 -13.80 -17.05
N ALA A 43 -17.48 -13.60 -18.11
CA ALA A 43 -16.62 -14.65 -18.68
C ALA A 43 -15.43 -15.01 -17.78
N ALA A 44 -15.02 -14.12 -16.86
CA ALA A 44 -13.91 -14.35 -15.93
C ALA A 44 -14.22 -15.46 -14.91
N GLY A 45 -15.50 -15.73 -14.64
CA GLY A 45 -15.94 -16.78 -13.72
C GLY A 45 -15.89 -16.36 -12.24
N ALA A 46 -15.72 -17.34 -11.35
CA ALA A 46 -15.56 -17.07 -9.91
C ALA A 46 -14.23 -16.36 -9.63
N TYR A 47 -14.21 -15.61 -8.55
CA TYR A 47 -13.01 -14.99 -7.99
C TYR A 47 -12.65 -15.62 -6.65
N GLU A 48 -11.38 -15.48 -6.27
CA GLU A 48 -10.86 -15.85 -4.96
C GLU A 48 -10.18 -14.64 -4.31
N ARG A 49 -10.31 -14.56 -2.99
CA ARG A 49 -9.56 -13.70 -2.09
C ARG A 49 -8.25 -14.38 -1.74
N VAL A 50 -7.13 -13.70 -1.95
CA VAL A 50 -5.81 -14.15 -1.54
C VAL A 50 -5.28 -13.14 -0.53
N VAL A 51 -5.05 -13.59 0.70
CA VAL A 51 -4.57 -12.75 1.81
C VAL A 51 -3.20 -13.24 2.23
N GLY A 52 -2.30 -12.31 2.54
CA GLY A 52 -0.95 -12.66 2.98
C GLY A 52 -0.08 -11.46 3.31
N THR A 53 1.22 -11.69 3.29
CA THR A 53 2.24 -10.68 3.52
C THR A 53 3.34 -10.82 2.48
N ALA A 54 3.70 -9.72 1.81
CA ALA A 54 4.89 -9.68 0.98
C ALA A 54 6.10 -9.24 1.82
N ARG A 55 7.25 -9.90 1.64
CA ARG A 55 8.52 -9.56 2.28
C ARG A 55 9.45 -8.99 1.23
N GLY A 56 10.15 -7.90 1.53
CA GLY A 56 11.11 -7.30 0.63
C GLY A 56 12.38 -6.82 1.29
N GLU A 57 13.38 -6.52 0.46
CA GLU A 57 14.73 -6.15 0.86
C GLU A 57 15.27 -5.03 -0.03
N LEU A 58 15.62 -3.89 0.57
CA LEU A 58 16.15 -2.74 -0.14
C LEU A 58 17.65 -2.58 0.07
N ASP A 59 18.38 -2.32 -1.00
CA ASP A 59 19.77 -1.89 -0.89
C ASP A 59 19.82 -0.38 -0.57
N PRO A 60 20.35 0.03 0.60
CA PRO A 60 20.47 1.44 0.95
C PRO A 60 21.48 2.21 0.08
N ALA A 61 22.34 1.52 -0.67
CA ALA A 61 23.27 2.13 -1.62
C ALA A 61 22.69 2.28 -3.04
N ASP A 62 21.51 1.71 -3.31
CA ASP A 62 20.84 1.85 -4.61
C ASP A 62 20.37 3.31 -4.80
N PRO A 63 20.77 4.01 -5.87
CA PRO A 63 20.34 5.39 -6.12
C PRO A 63 18.82 5.56 -6.18
N ALA A 64 18.05 4.53 -6.55
CA ALA A 64 16.60 4.56 -6.55
C ALA A 64 16.00 4.71 -5.13
N ASN A 65 16.75 4.28 -4.10
CA ASN A 65 16.35 4.33 -2.70
C ASN A 65 16.87 5.58 -1.97
N ALA A 66 17.64 6.45 -2.63
CA ALA A 66 18.28 7.61 -1.99
C ALA A 66 17.27 8.63 -1.41
N GLY A 67 16.01 8.61 -1.87
CA GLY A 67 14.93 9.44 -1.34
C GLY A 67 14.29 8.89 -0.06
N ILE A 68 14.61 7.67 0.36
CA ILE A 68 14.07 7.06 1.59
C ILE A 68 14.87 7.58 2.78
N VAL A 69 14.19 8.34 3.64
CA VAL A 69 14.78 8.95 4.84
C VAL A 69 15.38 7.87 5.73
N ASP A 70 16.59 8.12 6.22
CA ASP A 70 17.35 7.27 7.15
C ASP A 70 17.60 5.82 6.70
N ILE A 71 17.39 5.48 5.43
CA ILE A 71 17.60 4.10 4.94
C ILE A 71 19.04 3.62 5.17
N ALA A 72 20.02 4.52 5.07
CA ALA A 72 21.42 4.20 5.35
C ALA A 72 21.68 3.82 6.82
N LEU A 73 20.82 4.30 7.74
CA LEU A 73 20.87 4.10 9.19
C LEU A 73 19.92 2.98 9.65
N ALA A 74 19.14 2.39 8.74
CA ALA A 74 18.27 1.27 9.05
C ALA A 74 19.08 -0.01 9.36
N PRO A 75 18.60 -0.86 10.29
CA PRO A 75 19.11 -2.20 10.48
C PRO A 75 19.18 -2.99 9.16
N ARG A 76 20.25 -3.76 8.98
CA ARG A 76 20.51 -4.53 7.77
C ARG A 76 20.64 -6.01 8.09
N ASN A 77 20.16 -6.86 7.21
CA ASN A 77 20.34 -8.31 7.32
C ASN A 77 21.77 -8.73 6.95
N ALA A 78 22.07 -10.03 6.99
CA ALA A 78 23.39 -10.57 6.68
C ALA A 78 23.86 -10.31 5.23
N ARG A 79 22.95 -9.95 4.31
CA ARG A 79 23.26 -9.53 2.95
C ARG A 79 23.54 -8.03 2.82
N GLY A 80 23.42 -7.28 3.91
CA GLY A 80 23.55 -5.82 3.92
C GLY A 80 22.32 -5.08 3.40
N LEU A 81 21.16 -5.75 3.30
CA LEU A 81 19.91 -5.18 2.80
C LEU A 81 18.95 -4.85 3.95
N VAL A 82 18.11 -3.83 3.76
CA VAL A 82 17.08 -3.38 4.71
C VAL A 82 15.79 -4.16 4.46
N GLU A 83 15.36 -4.93 5.45
CA GLU A 83 14.16 -5.77 5.36
C GLU A 83 12.88 -5.00 5.68
N TYR A 84 11.81 -5.29 4.96
CA TYR A 84 10.47 -4.79 5.26
C TYR A 84 9.40 -5.85 4.96
N ARG A 85 8.21 -5.67 5.50
CA ARG A 85 7.04 -6.53 5.24
C ARG A 85 5.83 -5.67 4.95
N THR A 86 4.97 -6.05 4.01
CA THR A 86 3.71 -5.36 3.77
C THR A 86 2.56 -6.34 3.70
N ASP A 87 1.43 -5.98 4.30
CA ASP A 87 0.18 -6.72 4.14
C ASP A 87 -0.20 -6.79 2.65
N LEU A 88 -0.74 -7.92 2.21
CA LEU A 88 -1.16 -8.16 0.84
C LEU A 88 -2.61 -8.69 0.82
N PHE A 89 -3.44 -8.10 -0.03
CA PHE A 89 -4.77 -8.61 -0.34
C PHE A 89 -4.96 -8.58 -1.86
N MET A 90 -5.49 -9.65 -2.42
CA MET A 90 -5.74 -9.76 -3.85
C MET A 90 -7.10 -10.40 -4.11
N LEU A 91 -7.81 -9.87 -5.11
CA LEU A 91 -8.92 -10.55 -5.77
C LEU A 91 -8.46 -10.96 -7.16
N ARG A 92 -8.51 -12.26 -7.46
CA ARG A 92 -8.14 -12.78 -8.79
C ARG A 92 -9.17 -13.80 -9.30
N PRO A 93 -9.30 -13.99 -10.61
CA PRO A 93 -10.06 -15.11 -11.16
C PRO A 93 -9.58 -16.44 -10.56
N LYS A 94 -10.53 -17.29 -10.18
CA LYS A 94 -10.25 -18.64 -9.68
C LYS A 94 -9.56 -19.51 -10.73
N ASP A 95 -9.97 -19.36 -11.99
CA ASP A 95 -9.30 -19.94 -13.15
C ASP A 95 -8.36 -18.90 -13.76
N PRO A 96 -7.03 -19.03 -13.57
CA PRO A 96 -6.07 -18.04 -14.07
C PRO A 96 -6.11 -17.87 -15.59
N ALA A 97 -6.56 -18.87 -16.34
CA ALA A 97 -6.69 -18.79 -17.80
C ALA A 97 -7.79 -17.82 -18.26
N ARG A 98 -8.66 -17.39 -17.35
CA ARG A 98 -9.74 -16.42 -17.61
C ARG A 98 -9.42 -15.00 -17.17
N GLY A 99 -8.21 -14.77 -16.65
CA GLY A 99 -7.74 -13.44 -16.33
C GLY A 99 -7.48 -12.59 -17.57
N SER A 100 -7.70 -11.29 -17.46
CA SER A 100 -7.44 -10.33 -18.54
C SER A 100 -5.96 -10.02 -18.74
N GLY A 101 -5.10 -10.45 -17.81
CA GLY A 101 -3.70 -10.04 -17.73
C GLY A 101 -3.51 -8.61 -17.20
N THR A 102 -4.59 -7.91 -16.83
CA THR A 102 -4.52 -6.58 -16.24
C THR A 102 -4.51 -6.66 -14.72
N LEU A 103 -3.59 -5.93 -14.11
CA LEU A 103 -3.55 -5.69 -12.67
C LEU A 103 -4.08 -4.29 -12.37
N LEU A 104 -5.07 -4.21 -11.50
CA LEU A 104 -5.55 -2.97 -10.91
C LEU A 104 -5.03 -2.87 -9.48
N PHE A 105 -4.18 -1.88 -9.22
CA PHE A 105 -3.63 -1.62 -7.90
C PHE A 105 -4.26 -0.36 -7.30
N GLU A 106 -4.78 -0.46 -6.08
CA GLU A 106 -5.20 0.72 -5.30
C GLU A 106 -4.17 1.00 -4.20
N VAL A 107 -3.64 2.23 -4.21
CA VAL A 107 -2.93 2.78 -3.05
C VAL A 107 -3.95 3.09 -1.97
N LEU A 108 -3.82 2.42 -0.83
CA LEU A 108 -4.79 2.52 0.26
C LEU A 108 -4.82 3.90 0.89
N ASN A 109 -6.01 4.40 1.23
CA ASN A 109 -6.12 5.63 2.01
C ASN A 109 -6.01 5.31 3.51
N ARG A 110 -4.85 5.56 4.12
CA ARG A 110 -4.58 5.21 5.53
C ARG A 110 -4.92 3.76 5.87
N GLY A 111 -4.49 2.86 4.99
CA GLY A 111 -4.72 1.42 5.10
C GLY A 111 -6.13 0.96 4.71
N ARG A 112 -6.99 1.85 4.20
CA ARG A 112 -8.38 1.56 3.86
C ARG A 112 -8.61 1.40 2.34
N LYS A 113 -9.44 0.43 1.96
CA LYS A 113 -9.83 0.11 0.57
C LYS A 113 -11.09 0.86 0.15
N PHE A 114 -10.95 1.83 -0.75
CA PHE A 114 -12.04 2.69 -1.24
C PHE A 114 -12.36 2.52 -2.73
N LEU A 115 -11.61 1.70 -3.47
CA LEU A 115 -11.90 1.45 -4.89
C LEU A 115 -13.37 1.07 -5.11
N PHE A 116 -13.89 0.15 -4.31
CA PHE A 116 -15.23 -0.40 -4.53
C PHE A 116 -16.35 0.62 -4.30
N ASN A 117 -16.29 1.41 -3.23
CA ASN A 117 -17.34 2.37 -2.90
C ASN A 117 -17.19 3.71 -3.63
N TRP A 118 -15.97 4.14 -4.01
CA TRP A 118 -15.77 5.41 -4.72
C TRP A 118 -15.83 5.31 -6.24
N VAL A 119 -15.44 4.16 -6.82
CA VAL A 119 -15.28 4.01 -8.27
C VAL A 119 -16.23 2.97 -8.84
N LEU A 120 -16.62 1.97 -8.06
CA LEU A 120 -17.39 0.82 -8.55
C LEU A 120 -18.81 0.78 -7.99
N ASP A 121 -19.33 1.87 -7.43
CA ASP A 121 -20.69 1.99 -6.89
C ASP A 121 -21.10 0.89 -5.90
N ALA A 122 -20.14 0.31 -5.15
CA ALA A 122 -20.49 -0.55 -4.03
C ALA A 122 -21.27 0.25 -3.00
N PRO A 123 -22.34 -0.32 -2.40
CA PRO A 123 -23.13 0.39 -1.41
C PRO A 123 -22.22 0.96 -0.33
N ALA A 124 -22.40 2.25 -0.04
CA ALA A 124 -21.70 2.87 1.07
C ALA A 124 -22.16 2.19 2.37
N GLN A 125 -21.32 1.30 2.91
CA GLN A 125 -21.35 0.98 4.32
C GLN A 125 -21.03 2.31 5.00
N ALA A 126 -21.97 2.88 5.77
CA ALA A 126 -21.90 4.27 6.23
C ALA A 126 -20.48 4.68 6.66
N ALA A 127 -19.79 5.48 5.85
CA ALA A 127 -18.40 5.95 6.03
C ALA A 127 -17.31 4.85 6.26
N GLN A 128 -17.62 3.58 6.03
CA GLN A 128 -16.70 2.45 6.22
C GLN A 128 -16.15 1.97 4.87
N ALA A 129 -14.83 1.88 4.80
CA ALA A 129 -14.10 1.30 3.68
C ALA A 129 -14.39 -0.20 3.58
N VAL A 130 -14.32 -0.74 2.36
CA VAL A 130 -14.57 -2.17 2.10
C VAL A 130 -13.25 -2.93 2.28
N ASN A 131 -12.76 -2.96 3.51
CA ASN A 131 -11.45 -3.48 3.85
C ASN A 131 -11.35 -5.01 3.78
N ASP A 132 -12.47 -5.72 3.95
CA ASP A 132 -12.54 -7.18 3.85
C ASP A 132 -13.70 -7.58 2.93
N PRO A 133 -13.60 -7.37 1.60
CA PRO A 133 -14.70 -7.65 0.68
C PRO A 133 -15.03 -9.15 0.67
N ARG A 134 -16.27 -9.53 1.00
CA ARG A 134 -16.72 -10.94 1.07
C ARG A 134 -17.89 -11.26 0.16
N SER A 135 -18.73 -10.29 -0.15
CA SER A 135 -20.00 -10.48 -0.86
C SER A 135 -19.98 -9.87 -2.26
N ALA A 136 -20.95 -10.26 -3.11
CA ALA A 136 -21.11 -9.62 -4.42
C ALA A 136 -21.45 -8.12 -4.31
N ALA A 137 -22.15 -7.72 -3.24
CA ALA A 137 -22.45 -6.31 -2.97
C ALA A 137 -21.17 -5.50 -2.67
N ASP A 138 -20.18 -6.10 -2.02
CA ASP A 138 -18.89 -5.46 -1.74
C ASP A 138 -18.10 -5.13 -3.02
N ALA A 139 -18.39 -5.82 -4.14
CA ALA A 139 -17.79 -5.53 -5.44
C ALA A 139 -18.51 -4.42 -6.23
N GLY A 140 -19.65 -3.93 -5.73
CA GLY A 140 -20.50 -2.95 -6.40
C GLY A 140 -20.94 -3.39 -7.79
N THR A 141 -20.68 -2.58 -8.81
CA THR A 141 -20.94 -2.94 -10.19
C THR A 141 -20.20 -4.20 -10.61
N GLY A 142 -19.05 -4.54 -10.00
CA GLY A 142 -18.22 -5.68 -10.40
C GLY A 142 -17.56 -5.51 -11.77
N LEU A 143 -17.48 -4.28 -12.31
CA LEU A 143 -16.95 -4.00 -13.66
C LEU A 143 -15.58 -4.63 -13.90
N VAL A 144 -14.63 -4.42 -12.98
CA VAL A 144 -13.25 -4.93 -13.08
C VAL A 144 -13.19 -6.45 -12.96
N LEU A 145 -14.07 -7.05 -12.15
CA LEU A 145 -14.16 -8.50 -12.01
C LEU A 145 -14.75 -9.14 -13.26
N ARG A 146 -15.78 -8.54 -13.86
CA ARG A 146 -16.35 -9.01 -15.13
C ARG A 146 -15.38 -8.92 -16.30
N ARG A 147 -14.41 -8.01 -16.24
CA ARG A 147 -13.33 -7.89 -17.24
C ARG A 147 -12.25 -8.97 -17.06
N GLY A 148 -12.18 -9.64 -15.92
CA GLY A 148 -11.09 -10.59 -15.62
C GLY A 148 -9.86 -9.95 -14.98
N ASP A 149 -9.95 -8.69 -14.52
CA ASP A 149 -8.83 -7.99 -13.93
C ASP A 149 -8.47 -8.60 -12.56
N THR A 150 -7.18 -8.63 -12.23
CA THR A 150 -6.71 -8.95 -10.87
C THR A 150 -6.60 -7.65 -10.09
N VAL A 151 -7.27 -7.56 -8.94
CA VAL A 151 -7.23 -6.39 -8.07
C VAL A 151 -6.29 -6.67 -6.91
N VAL A 152 -5.36 -5.76 -6.64
CA VAL A 152 -4.33 -5.92 -5.60
C VAL A 152 -4.28 -4.69 -4.70
N TRP A 153 -4.10 -4.95 -3.42
CA TRP A 153 -3.82 -3.95 -2.40
C TRP A 153 -2.60 -4.35 -1.60
N SER A 154 -1.80 -3.37 -1.20
CA SER A 154 -0.75 -3.56 -0.20
C SER A 154 -0.72 -2.40 0.80
N GLY A 155 -0.31 -2.70 2.03
CA GLY A 155 -0.05 -1.67 3.03
C GLY A 155 1.15 -0.80 2.64
N TRP A 156 1.10 0.48 2.96
CA TRP A 156 2.21 1.41 2.63
C TRP A 156 2.52 2.41 3.75
N GLU A 157 1.57 2.66 4.64
CA GLU A 157 1.74 3.54 5.80
C GLU A 157 1.99 2.68 7.04
N ALA A 158 3.08 2.95 7.77
CA ALA A 158 3.49 2.10 8.89
C ALA A 158 2.56 2.23 10.11
N ASP A 159 2.02 3.43 10.32
CA ASP A 159 1.12 3.73 11.44
C ASP A 159 -0.37 3.60 11.07
N ALA A 160 -0.68 3.10 9.86
CA ALA A 160 -2.07 2.85 9.48
C ALA A 160 -2.71 1.77 10.37
N LEU A 161 -3.97 2.01 10.75
CA LEU A 161 -4.71 1.10 11.61
C LEU A 161 -5.09 -0.16 10.86
N ARG A 162 -4.68 -1.32 11.40
CA ARG A 162 -5.11 -2.65 10.90
C ARG A 162 -6.49 -3.09 11.40
N GLN A 163 -7.16 -2.25 12.19
CA GLN A 163 -8.51 -2.52 12.66
C GLN A 163 -9.47 -2.65 11.47
N GLN A 164 -10.49 -3.51 11.61
CA GLN A 164 -11.50 -3.75 10.56
C GLN A 164 -10.87 -4.10 9.20
N GLY A 165 -9.79 -4.89 9.18
CA GLY A 165 -9.14 -5.34 7.95
C GLY A 165 -8.31 -4.27 7.22
N GLY A 166 -7.99 -3.16 7.88
CA GLY A 166 -7.02 -2.20 7.37
C GLY A 166 -5.63 -2.84 7.20
N MET A 167 -4.81 -2.26 6.34
CA MET A 167 -3.52 -2.82 5.95
C MET A 167 -2.40 -1.80 6.12
N ALA A 168 -1.23 -2.27 6.55
CA ALA A 168 -0.07 -1.42 6.78
C ALA A 168 1.24 -2.12 6.35
N ILE A 169 2.32 -1.34 6.38
CA ILE A 169 3.67 -1.83 6.15
C ILE A 169 4.42 -1.91 7.49
N ASP A 170 5.24 -2.93 7.67
CA ASP A 170 6.19 -3.01 8.76
C ASP A 170 7.58 -2.65 8.22
N VAL A 171 8.15 -1.58 8.76
CA VAL A 171 9.48 -1.07 8.41
C VAL A 171 10.36 -1.04 9.67
N PRO A 172 11.69 -1.18 9.52
CA PRO A 172 12.57 -1.17 10.67
C PRO A 172 12.77 0.25 11.19
N VAL A 173 13.07 0.36 12.49
CA VAL A 173 13.42 1.63 13.11
C VAL A 173 14.89 1.93 12.86
N ALA A 174 15.17 3.08 12.23
CA ALA A 174 16.54 3.53 12.00
C ALA A 174 17.29 3.81 13.31
N THR A 175 18.60 3.54 13.32
CA THR A 175 19.43 3.67 14.52
C THR A 175 20.69 4.49 14.28
N ARG A 176 21.10 5.26 15.28
CA ARG A 176 22.39 5.94 15.36
C ARG A 176 23.12 5.43 16.60
N ASP A 177 24.31 4.88 16.40
CA ASP A 177 25.12 4.26 17.47
C ASP A 177 24.35 3.18 18.27
N GLY A 178 23.55 2.38 17.56
CA GLY A 178 22.76 1.28 18.13
C GLY A 178 21.51 1.73 18.91
N LYS A 179 21.16 3.02 18.88
CA LYS A 179 19.97 3.56 19.54
C LYS A 179 18.97 4.07 18.49
N PRO A 180 17.65 3.90 18.71
CA PRO A 180 16.63 4.52 17.86
C PRO A 180 16.88 6.02 17.71
N ILE A 181 16.75 6.52 16.48
CA ILE A 181 16.85 7.95 16.21
C ILE A 181 15.61 8.63 16.81
N VAL A 182 15.84 9.68 17.60
CA VAL A 182 14.81 10.52 18.19
C VAL A 182 15.12 11.96 17.85
N GLU A 183 14.19 12.64 17.20
CA GLU A 183 14.33 14.01 16.72
C GLU A 183 13.06 14.80 17.06
N THR A 184 13.16 16.12 17.04
CA THR A 184 11.98 17.00 17.20
C THR A 184 11.16 16.99 15.91
N VAL A 185 9.90 16.56 16.01
CA VAL A 185 8.93 16.57 14.90
C VAL A 185 7.82 17.57 15.21
N ARG A 186 7.39 18.31 14.19
CA ARG A 186 6.24 19.23 14.27
C ARG A 186 5.10 18.71 13.41
N ASP A 187 3.96 18.46 14.03
CA ASP A 187 2.67 18.31 13.35
C ASP A 187 1.91 19.63 13.38
N GLU A 188 1.29 19.98 12.26
CA GLU A 188 0.31 21.06 12.17
C GLU A 188 -1.04 20.47 11.79
N LEU A 189 -2.01 20.63 12.70
CA LEU A 189 -3.32 20.01 12.61
C LEU A 189 -4.36 21.11 12.39
N VAL A 190 -5.17 20.98 11.35
CA VAL A 190 -6.23 21.93 11.02
C VAL A 190 -7.57 21.20 11.07
N SER A 191 -8.44 21.58 12.02
CA SER A 191 -9.79 21.04 12.16
C SER A 191 -10.82 21.79 11.31
N ALA A 192 -11.92 21.12 10.96
CA ALA A 192 -13.16 21.75 10.50
C ALA A 192 -13.11 22.57 9.18
N THR A 193 -12.22 22.26 8.23
CA THR A 193 -12.21 22.96 6.93
C THR A 193 -13.38 22.59 6.02
N ARG A 194 -13.87 21.33 6.07
CA ARG A 194 -15.00 20.84 5.26
C ARG A 194 -15.91 19.83 5.98
N GLY A 195 -15.73 19.63 7.29
CA GLY A 195 -16.44 18.63 8.09
C GLY A 195 -16.66 19.10 9.53
N PRO A 196 -17.31 18.29 10.38
CA PRO A 196 -17.43 18.59 11.80
C PRO A 196 -16.03 18.71 12.44
N PRO A 197 -15.88 19.47 13.54
CA PRO A 197 -14.63 19.54 14.27
C PRO A 197 -14.15 18.15 14.68
N GLU A 198 -12.92 17.81 14.33
CA GLU A 198 -12.22 16.65 14.86
C GLU A 198 -11.51 17.04 16.15
N ALA A 199 -11.89 16.35 17.23
CA ALA A 199 -11.22 16.35 18.52
C ALA A 199 -11.53 15.02 19.24
N PRO A 200 -10.57 14.42 19.97
CA PRO A 200 -9.19 14.89 20.18
C PRO A 200 -8.28 14.61 18.97
N PHE A 201 -7.21 15.39 18.85
CA PHE A 201 -6.11 15.08 17.95
C PHE A 201 -5.16 14.06 18.58
N TYR A 202 -4.62 13.18 17.74
CA TYR A 202 -3.56 12.26 18.10
C TYR A 202 -2.31 12.62 17.30
N LEU A 203 -1.14 12.52 17.95
CA LEU A 203 0.14 12.68 17.26
C LEU A 203 0.25 11.61 16.17
N THR A 204 0.77 12.00 15.00
CA THR A 204 1.02 11.04 13.93
C THR A 204 2.24 10.16 14.19
N PHE A 205 3.03 10.48 15.21
CA PHE A 205 4.25 9.78 15.60
C PHE A 205 4.26 9.42 17.10
N LYS A 206 5.05 8.40 17.44
CA LYS A 206 5.28 8.01 18.84
C LYS A 206 6.13 9.05 19.55
N ALA A 207 5.63 9.60 20.65
CA ALA A 207 6.42 10.49 21.50
C ALA A 207 7.58 9.73 22.18
N ALA A 208 8.77 10.32 22.18
CA ALA A 208 9.96 9.75 22.82
C ALA A 208 9.86 9.68 24.34
N SER A 209 9.01 10.51 24.94
CA SER A 209 8.60 10.42 26.34
C SER A 209 7.11 10.73 26.45
N GLN A 210 6.43 9.95 27.29
CA GLN A 210 5.05 10.22 27.71
C GLN A 210 5.01 11.01 29.03
N ASP A 211 6.19 11.36 29.59
CA ASP A 211 6.24 12.21 30.76
C ASP A 211 5.67 13.57 30.40
N LYS A 212 4.53 13.85 31.01
CA LYS A 212 3.81 15.11 30.98
C LYS A 212 4.59 16.30 31.58
N ALA A 213 5.86 16.10 31.95
CA ALA A 213 6.68 17.04 32.69
C ALA A 213 7.66 17.81 31.79
N ALA A 214 7.13 18.56 30.81
CA ALA A 214 7.81 19.72 30.22
C ALA A 214 6.88 20.61 29.37
N SER A 215 5.57 20.65 29.68
CA SER A 215 4.75 21.79 29.30
C SER A 215 4.53 22.63 30.58
N PRO A 216 4.86 23.92 30.62
CA PRO A 216 4.12 24.80 31.51
C PRO A 216 2.67 24.67 31.03
N ASP A 217 1.83 24.14 31.92
CA ASP A 217 0.47 23.63 31.69
C ASP A 217 0.30 22.17 31.22
N LYS A 218 0.31 21.33 32.27
CA LYS A 218 -0.69 20.31 32.64
C LYS A 218 -0.65 18.93 31.97
N ALA A 219 -0.65 17.99 32.91
CA ALA A 219 -0.55 16.55 32.75
C ALA A 219 -1.81 15.90 32.19
N GLY A 220 -1.99 15.97 30.87
CA GLY A 220 -3.11 15.34 30.17
C GLY A 220 -3.26 15.80 28.73
N ALA A 221 -2.15 16.05 28.02
CA ALA A 221 -2.09 16.85 26.81
C ALA A 221 -3.04 16.37 25.69
N GLN A 222 -4.29 16.80 25.79
CA GLN A 222 -5.17 17.09 24.69
C GLN A 222 -4.72 18.43 24.13
N LEU A 223 -4.47 18.50 22.83
CA LEU A 223 -4.34 19.78 22.15
C LEU A 223 -5.77 20.32 21.95
N THR A 224 -6.28 21.02 22.96
CA THR A 224 -7.52 21.80 22.81
C THR A 224 -7.13 23.09 22.08
N VAL A 225 -7.63 23.26 20.86
CA VAL A 225 -7.62 24.56 20.16
C VAL A 225 -8.57 25.51 20.87
#